data_AF-A0A521M619-F1
#
_entry.id   AF-A0A521M619-F1
#
_cell.length_a   1.000
_cell.length_b   1.000
_cell.length_c   1.000
_cell.angle_alpha   90.00
_cell.angle_beta   90.00
_cell.angle_gamma   90.00
#
_symmetry.space_group_name_H-M   'P 1'
#
loop_
_entity.id
_entity.type
_entity.pdbx_description
1 polymer ?
#
loop_
_entity_poly.entity_id
_entity_poly.type
_entity_poly.pdbx_seq_one_letter_code
_entity_poly.pdbx_strand_id
1 'polypeptide(L)' 'MDWTLLLFAYIGLTANNAPLAPVLVHQVDFATEQLCGEARTKLGQDWAKALSGKDSNAPYYVTTSCLRRQ' A
#
# COMPACT_ATOMS: atom_id res chain seq x y z
N MET A 1 18.79 2.96 -10.24
CA MET A 1 17.56 2.55 -9.53
C MET A 1 16.89 3.85 -9.17
N ASP A 2 16.04 4.32 -10.06
CA ASP A 2 15.67 5.74 -10.11
C ASP A 2 14.21 5.94 -9.70
N TRP A 3 13.48 4.85 -9.49
CA TRP A 3 12.07 4.84 -9.12
C TRP A 3 11.86 4.02 -7.87
N THR A 4 11.04 4.52 -6.94
CA THR A 4 10.70 3.84 -5.70
C THR A 4 9.18 3.74 -5.60
N LEU A 5 8.68 2.53 -5.38
CA LEU A 5 7.30 2.28 -4.98
C LEU A 5 7.20 2.40 -3.46
N LEU A 6 6.42 3.38 -2.99
CA LEU A 6 6.00 3.49 -1.61
C LEU A 6 4.65 2.81 -1.43
N LEU A 7 4.55 1.96 -0.43
CA LEU A 7 3.28 1.39 0.05
C LEU A 7 3.01 1.90 1.45
N PHE A 8 1.81 2.43 1.65
CA PHE A 8 1.27 2.83 2.94
C PHE A 8 0.06 1.97 3.25
N ALA A 9 0.11 1.23 4.35
CA ALA A 9 -1.05 0.51 4.87
C ALA A 9 -1.45 1.12 6.22
N TYR A 10 -2.72 1.48 6.37
CA TYR A 10 -3.29 1.91 7.64
C TYR A 10 -4.62 1.20 7.94
N ILE A 11 -4.85 0.93 9.21
CA ILE A 11 -6.12 0.40 9.71
C ILE A 11 -6.94 1.62 10.15
N GLY A 12 -8.05 1.88 9.47
CA GLY A 12 -8.95 2.96 9.85
C GLY A 12 -9.52 2.69 11.24
N LEU A 13 -9.56 3.75 12.06
CA LEU A 13 -10.00 3.69 13.45
C LEU A 13 -11.40 3.10 13.52
N THR A 14 -11.55 1.97 14.21
CA THR A 14 -12.86 1.53 14.68
C THR A 14 -13.34 2.51 15.76
N ALA A 15 -14.66 2.63 15.94
CA ALA A 15 -15.32 3.66 16.77
C ALA A 15 -14.86 3.77 18.25
N ASN A 16 -13.94 2.91 18.70
CA ASN A 16 -13.47 2.80 20.08
C ASN A 16 -12.07 3.39 20.27
N ASN A 17 -11.82 4.67 19.95
CA ASN A 17 -10.62 5.46 20.36
C ASN A 17 -9.30 4.67 20.46
N ALA A 18 -9.07 3.71 19.57
CA ALA A 18 -7.89 2.87 19.60
C ALA A 18 -6.71 3.76 19.16
N PRO A 19 -5.51 3.57 19.71
CA PRO A 19 -4.36 4.33 19.26
C PRO A 19 -4.20 4.19 17.74
N LEU A 20 -3.77 5.28 17.08
CA LEU A 20 -3.49 5.31 15.65
C LEU A 20 -2.71 4.04 15.28
N ALA A 21 -3.29 3.18 14.44
CA ALA A 21 -2.61 1.99 13.99
C ALA A 21 -1.30 2.41 13.31
N PRO A 22 -0.19 1.70 13.56
CA PRO A 22 1.09 2.06 12.96
C PRO A 22 0.98 2.04 11.44
N VAL A 23 1.37 3.14 10.80
CA VAL A 23 1.47 3.21 9.34
C VAL A 23 2.65 2.33 8.93
N LEU A 24 2.36 1.24 8.25
CA LEU A 24 3.40 0.40 7.66
C LEU A 24 3.81 1.03 6.33
N VAL A 25 5.08 1.44 6.25
CA VAL A 25 5.69 1.98 5.04
C VAL A 25 6.64 0.94 4.47
N HIS A 26 6.34 0.43 3.28
CA HIS A 26 7.25 -0.43 2.52
C HIS A 26 7.77 0.30 1.31
N GLN A 27 9.07 0.14 1.04
CA GLN A 27 9.75 0.74 -0.10
C GLN A 27 10.36 -0.35 -0.99
N VAL A 28 10.13 -0.25 -2.29
CA VAL A 28 10.71 -1.16 -3.28
C VAL A 28 11.28 -0.33 -4.42
N ASP A 29 12.55 -0.55 -4.74
CA ASP A 29 13.25 0.21 -5.77
C ASP A 29 13.19 -0.50 -7.14
N PHE A 30 13.04 0.30 -8.19
CA PHE A 30 12.90 -0.13 -9.57
C PHE A 30 13.86 0.64 -10.49
N ALA A 31 14.23 0.00 -11.60
CA ALA A 31 15.09 0.61 -12.60
C ALA A 31 14.36 1.63 -13.48
N THR A 32 13.05 1.46 -13.73
CA THR A 32 12.26 2.30 -14.64
C THR A 32 10.88 2.63 -14.06
N GLU A 33 10.25 3.68 -14.58
CA GLU A 33 8.88 4.08 -14.24
C GLU A 33 7.88 2.96 -14.56
N GLN A 34 8.07 2.33 -15.72
CA GLN A 34 7.20 1.25 -16.19
C GLN A 34 7.20 0.06 -15.21
N LEU A 35 8.38 -0.39 -14.76
CA LEU A 35 8.49 -1.47 -13.77
C LEU A 35 7.84 -1.10 -12.44
N CYS A 36 7.97 0.16 -12.01
CA CYS A 36 7.30 0.66 -10.82
C CYS A 36 5.77 0.65 -10.99
N GLY A 37 5.26 1.11 -12.14
CA GLY A 37 3.83 1.13 -12.47
C GLY A 37 3.21 -0.27 -12.57
N GLU A 38 3.92 -1.22 -13.18
CA GLU A 38 3.52 -2.63 -13.23
C GLU A 38 3.44 -3.24 -11.83
N ALA A 39 4.47 -3.01 -10.99
CA ALA A 39 4.47 -3.46 -9.61
C ALA A 39 3.33 -2.84 -8.79
N ARG A 40 3.08 -1.54 -8.95
CA ARG A 40 1.94 -0.84 -8.32
C ARG A 40 0.61 -1.48 -8.70
N THR A 41 0.41 -1.77 -9.98
CA THR A 41 -0.83 -2.36 -10.51
C THR A 41 -1.05 -3.76 -9.96
N LYS A 42 -0.01 -4.61 -10.04
CA LYS A 42 -0.05 -5.97 -9.50
C LYS A 42 -0.37 -5.98 -8.01
N LEU A 43 0.30 -5.10 -7.26
CA LEU A 43 0.12 -5.01 -5.82
C LEU A 43 -1.28 -4.53 -5.43
N GLY A 44 -1.89 -3.63 -6.22
CA GLY A 44 -3.30 -3.25 -6.06
C GLY A 44 -4.28 -4.41 -6.30
N GLN A 45 -4.02 -5.24 -7.32
CA GLN A 45 -4.83 -6.43 -7.60
C GLN A 45 -4.70 -7.50 -6.51
N ASP A 46 -3.46 -7.76 -6.04
CA ASP A 46 -3.18 -8.71 -4.97
C ASP A 46 -3.86 -8.27 -3.66
N TRP A 47 -3.84 -6.97 -3.36
CA TRP A 47 -4.54 -6.41 -2.19
C TRP A 47 -6.06 -6.49 -2.30
N ALA A 48 -6.64 -6.13 -3.45
CA ALA A 48 -8.08 -6.26 -3.67
C ALA A 48 -8.55 -7.71 -3.49
N LYS A 49 -7.76 -8.69 -3.96
CA LYS A 49 -8.03 -10.11 -3.77
C LYS A 49 -7.91 -10.53 -2.30
N ALA A 50 -6.87 -10.06 -1.60
CA ALA A 50 -6.67 -10.37 -0.18
C ALA A 50 -7.76 -9.80 0.74
N LEU A 51 -8.31 -8.62 0.39
CA LEU A 51 -9.39 -7.96 1.16
C LEU A 51 -10.78 -8.51 0.83
N SER A 52 -11.04 -8.88 -0.43
CA SER A 52 -12.33 -9.44 -0.87
C SER A 52 -12.70 -10.76 -0.15
N GLY A 53 -11.72 -11.46 0.43
CA GLY A 53 -11.94 -12.70 1.21
C GLY A 53 -11.98 -12.54 2.73
N LYS A 54 -11.84 -11.33 3.28
CA LYS A 54 -11.81 -11.10 4.73
C LYS A 54 -12.90 -10.11 5.13
N ASP A 55 -14.00 -10.63 5.66
CA ASP A 55 -14.99 -9.90 6.48
C ASP A 55 -14.31 -9.37 7.76
N SER A 56 -13.46 -8.36 7.62
CA SER A 56 -12.91 -7.65 8.76
C SER A 56 -13.65 -6.33 8.92
N ASN A 57 -14.33 -6.20 10.06
CA ASN A 57 -15.02 -4.99 10.53
C ASN A 57 -14.11 -3.75 10.72
N ALA A 58 -12.88 -3.76 10.21
CA ALA A 58 -11.96 -2.64 10.24
C ALA A 58 -11.69 -2.19 8.80
N PRO A 59 -11.91 -0.91 8.44
CA PRO A 59 -11.62 -0.42 7.11
C PRO A 59 -10.10 -0.35 6.93
N TYR A 60 -9.52 -1.34 6.27
CA TYR A 60 -8.12 -1.30 5.84
C TYR A 60 -8.01 -0.40 4.61
N TYR A 61 -7.06 0.53 4.67
CA TYR A 61 -6.75 1.39 3.55
C TYR A 61 -5.30 1.21 3.16
N VAL A 62 -5.08 0.88 1.89
CA VAL A 62 -3.75 0.74 1.31
C VAL A 62 -3.63 1.73 0.16
N THR A 63 -2.59 2.55 0.20
CA THR A 63 -2.25 3.43 -0.92
C THR A 63 -0.81 3.19 -1.36
N THR A 64 -0.58 3.33 -2.66
CA THR A 64 0.71 3.09 -3.31
C THR A 64 1.07 4.25 -4.23
N SER A 65 2.34 4.62 -4.27
CA SER A 65 2.84 5.71 -5.10
C SER A 65 4.22 5.40 -5.65
N CYS A 66 4.42 5.64 -6.94
CA CYS A 66 5.72 5.59 -7.59
C CYS A 66 6.35 6.99 -7.59
N LEU A 67 7.55 7.10 -7.04
CA LEU A 67 8.31 8.34 -6.96
C LEU A 67 9.65 8.18 -7.66
N ARG A 68 10.12 9.22 -8.33
CA ARG A 68 11.48 9.27 -8.87
C ARG A 68 12.44 9.74 -7.78
N ARG A 69 13.57 9.04 -7.58
CA ARG A 69 14.67 9.52 -6.74
C ARG A 69 15.31 10.74 -7.40
N GLN A 70 15.43 11.83 -6.63
CA GLN A 70 16.18 13.03 -7.03
C GLN A 70 17.67 12.81 -6.83
#